data_AF-A0A7R9WRC5-F1
#
_entry.id   AF-A0A7R9WRC5-F1
#
_cell.length_a   1.000
_cell.length_b   1.000
_cell.length_c   1.000
_cell.angle_alpha   90.00
_cell.angle_beta   90.00
_cell.angle_gamma   90.00
#
_symmetry.space_group_name_H-M   'P 1'
#
loop_
_entity.id
_entity.type
_entity.pdbx_description
1 polymer ?
#
loop_
_entity_poly.entity_id
_entity_poly.type
_entity_poly.pdbx_seq_one_letter_code
_entity_poly.pdbx_strand_id
1 'polypeptide(L)'
;MKPISEYIKPPITVDEALTKSQKEKPFRKPDLLQTFQDLVRTEAQVLQDSYASHLEQHVKDVYAERKKRNLNVSDLEDAMEAYRQPEQEQKPQEMAMDDKQEEKRGQADGKDATKIDGVNSGKSDAMET
;
A
#
# COMPACT_ATOMS: atom_id res chain seq x y z
N MET A 1 33.14 -0.93 -16.59
CA MET A 1 31.71 -0.82 -16.24
C MET A 1 31.53 -1.43 -14.87
N LYS A 2 30.83 -0.75 -13.96
CA LYS A 2 30.42 -1.33 -12.68
C LYS A 2 29.15 -2.16 -12.87
N PRO A 3 28.93 -3.24 -12.11
CA PRO A 3 27.71 -4.02 -12.20
C PRO A 3 26.49 -3.17 -11.82
N ILE A 4 25.33 -3.43 -12.45
CA ILE A 4 24.08 -2.67 -12.22
C ILE A 4 23.65 -2.74 -10.74
N SER A 5 23.99 -3.83 -10.05
CA SER A 5 23.73 -4.02 -8.62
C SER A 5 24.37 -2.94 -7.73
N GLU A 6 25.46 -2.28 -8.15
CA GLU A 6 26.03 -1.16 -7.37
C GLU A 6 25.14 0.09 -7.35
N TYR A 7 24.21 0.20 -8.30
CA TYR A 7 23.33 1.36 -8.42
C TYR A 7 22.00 1.17 -7.68
N ILE A 8 21.62 -0.08 -7.40
CA ILE A 8 20.37 -0.42 -6.72
C ILE A 8 20.72 -0.79 -5.28
N LYS A 9 20.61 0.20 -4.39
CA LYS A 9 20.78 -0.03 -2.95
C LYS A 9 19.50 -0.65 -2.38
N PRO A 10 19.61 -1.55 -1.40
CA PRO A 10 18.44 -2.04 -0.68
C PRO A 10 17.70 -0.87 -0.01
N PRO A 11 16.37 -0.97 0.16
CA PRO A 11 15.60 -0.01 0.96
C PRO A 11 16.18 0.09 2.37
N ILE A 12 16.03 1.27 2.97
CA ILE A 12 16.41 1.49 4.37
C ILE A 12 15.58 0.59 5.28
N THR A 13 16.15 0.23 6.43
CA THR A 13 15.41 -0.56 7.41
C THR A 13 14.33 0.27 8.11
N VAL A 14 13.33 -0.42 8.67
CA VAL A 14 12.33 0.22 9.54
C VAL A 14 12.99 1.03 10.65
N ASP A 15 14.00 0.49 11.33
CA ASP A 15 14.71 1.17 12.41
C ASP A 15 15.47 2.41 11.92
N GLU A 16 16.09 2.34 10.75
CA GLU A 16 16.74 3.50 10.14
C GLU A 16 15.74 4.58 9.72
N ALA A 17 14.60 4.19 9.17
CA ALA A 17 13.52 5.10 8.79
C ALA A 17 12.94 5.81 10.02
N LEU A 18 12.68 5.08 11.10
CA LEU A 18 12.23 5.63 12.38
C LEU A 18 13.28 6.55 13.01
N THR A 19 14.55 6.17 12.98
CA THR A 19 15.64 7.00 13.51
C THR A 19 15.77 8.32 12.74
N LYS A 20 15.61 8.31 11.41
CA LYS A 20 15.60 9.53 10.60
C LYS A 20 14.39 10.40 10.92
N SER A 21 13.21 9.81 10.99
CA SER A 21 11.95 10.52 11.23
C SER A 21 11.94 11.20 12.62
N GLN A 22 12.56 10.58 13.63
CA GLN A 22 12.72 11.16 14.97
C GLN A 22 13.69 12.34 15.04
N LYS A 23 14.75 12.35 14.22
CA LYS A 23 15.73 13.45 14.17
C LYS A 23 15.11 14.75 13.65
N GLU A 24 14.13 14.64 12.76
CA GLU A 24 13.48 15.78 12.12
C GLU A 24 12.45 16.47 13.03
N LYS A 25 12.01 15.83 14.13
CA LYS A 25 11.00 16.34 15.09
C LYS A 25 9.83 17.06 14.41
N PRO A 26 9.10 16.40 13.49
CA PRO A 26 8.13 17.07 12.62
C PRO A 26 6.89 17.60 13.37
N PHE A 27 6.55 17.02 14.53
CA PHE A 27 5.34 17.38 15.27
C PHE A 27 5.62 17.62 16.75
N ARG A 28 4.97 18.67 17.31
CA ARG A 28 5.00 18.99 18.74
C ARG A 28 3.97 18.18 19.55
N LYS A 29 2.91 17.69 18.90
CA LYS A 29 1.83 16.92 19.55
C LYS A 29 2.20 15.43 19.54
N PRO A 30 2.14 14.73 20.69
CA PRO A 30 2.57 13.34 20.80
C PRO A 30 1.73 12.38 19.95
N ASP A 31 0.42 12.55 19.89
CA ASP A 31 -0.47 11.65 19.14
C ASP A 31 -0.21 11.69 17.63
N LEU A 32 0.06 12.88 17.10
CA LEU A 32 0.43 13.07 15.69
C LEU A 32 1.82 12.50 15.39
N LEU A 33 2.75 12.62 16.33
CA LEU A 33 4.08 12.01 16.19
C LEU A 33 3.99 10.48 16.17
N GLN A 34 3.15 9.88 17.02
CA GLN A 34 2.94 8.43 17.05
C GLN A 34 2.33 7.94 15.73
N THR A 35 1.25 8.59 15.28
CA THR A 35 0.60 8.24 13.99
C THR A 35 1.58 8.35 12.82
N PHE A 36 2.43 9.38 12.81
CA PHE A 36 3.46 9.55 11.80
C PHE A 36 4.53 8.45 11.85
N GLN A 37 4.99 8.06 13.06
CA GLN A 37 5.95 6.98 13.20
C GLN A 37 5.38 5.63 12.74
N ASP A 38 4.10 5.38 12.99
CA ASP A 38 3.42 4.17 12.52
C ASP A 38 3.31 4.16 10.99
N LEU A 39 3.01 5.29 10.35
CA LEU A 39 3.05 5.42 8.88
C LEU A 39 4.45 5.15 8.32
N VAL A 40 5.49 5.75 8.90
CA VAL A 40 6.89 5.53 8.49
C VAL A 40 7.28 4.06 8.62
N ARG A 41 6.87 3.40 9.71
CA ARG A 41 7.10 1.95 9.91
C ARG A 41 6.43 1.15 8.80
N THR A 42 5.15 1.40 8.53
CA THR A 42 4.40 0.66 7.51
C THR A 42 5.00 0.85 6.12
N GLU A 43 5.33 2.08 5.73
CA GLU A 43 5.93 2.36 4.43
C GLU A 43 7.29 1.68 4.27
N ALA A 44 8.16 1.80 5.28
CA ALA A 44 9.47 1.14 5.26
C ALA A 44 9.32 -0.39 5.16
N GLN A 45 8.38 -0.98 5.90
CA GLN A 45 8.11 -2.42 5.85
C GLN A 45 7.65 -2.86 4.45
N VAL A 46 6.69 -2.15 3.85
CA VAL A 46 6.19 -2.48 2.50
C VAL A 46 7.31 -2.43 1.46
N LEU A 47 8.20 -1.45 1.55
CA LEU A 47 9.35 -1.34 0.65
C LEU A 47 10.34 -2.50 0.84
N GLN A 48 10.61 -2.89 2.08
CA GLN A 48 11.48 -4.02 2.38
C GLN A 48 10.90 -5.34 1.87
N ASP A 49 9.60 -5.57 2.10
CA ASP A 49 8.90 -6.77 1.67
C ASP A 49 8.89 -6.86 0.13
N SER A 50 8.53 -5.75 -0.53
CA SER A 50 8.54 -5.68 -1.99
C SER A 50 9.93 -5.94 -2.58
N TYR A 51 10.99 -5.44 -1.94
CA TYR A 51 12.36 -5.67 -2.38
C TYR A 51 12.77 -7.14 -2.18
N ALA A 52 12.41 -7.76 -1.06
CA ALA A 52 12.66 -9.17 -0.80
C ALA A 52 11.96 -10.05 -1.83
N SER A 53 10.67 -9.81 -2.12
CA SER A 53 9.92 -10.52 -3.16
C SER A 53 10.52 -10.33 -4.55
N HIS A 54 10.97 -9.12 -4.88
CA HIS A 54 11.67 -8.86 -6.13
C HIS A 54 12.96 -9.69 -6.25
N LEU A 55 13.79 -9.73 -5.20
CA LEU A 55 15.02 -10.52 -5.20
C LEU A 55 14.75 -12.01 -5.34
N GLU A 56 13.75 -12.52 -4.63
CA GLU A 56 13.32 -13.92 -4.74
C GLU A 56 12.95 -14.27 -6.19
N GLN A 57 12.08 -13.47 -6.81
CA GLN A 57 11.67 -13.69 -8.20
C GLN A 57 12.84 -13.56 -9.16
N HIS A 58 13.70 -12.55 -8.96
CA HIS A 58 14.88 -12.34 -9.80
C HIS A 58 15.82 -13.54 -9.76
N VAL A 59 16.11 -14.08 -8.57
CA VAL A 59 16.98 -15.26 -8.43
C VAL A 59 16.36 -16.48 -9.12
N LYS A 60 15.03 -16.68 -8.99
CA LYS A 60 14.30 -17.74 -9.70
C LYS A 60 14.42 -17.60 -11.22
N ASP A 61 14.25 -16.39 -11.75
CA ASP A 61 14.34 -16.12 -13.19
C ASP A 61 15.76 -16.36 -13.71
N VAL A 62 16.78 -15.90 -12.99
CA VAL A 62 18.19 -16.13 -13.35
C VAL A 62 18.52 -17.62 -13.30
N TYR A 63 18.06 -18.34 -12.27
CA TYR A 63 18.25 -19.78 -12.16
C TYR A 63 17.65 -20.51 -13.38
N ALA A 64 16.41 -20.18 -13.74
CA ALA A 64 15.74 -20.76 -14.90
C ALA A 64 16.49 -20.48 -16.21
N GLU A 65 16.96 -19.25 -16.42
CA GLU A 65 17.73 -18.89 -17.62
C GLU A 65 19.10 -19.58 -17.67
N ARG A 66 19.80 -19.73 -16.54
CA ARG A 66 21.08 -20.44 -16.48
C ARG A 66 20.90 -21.94 -16.75
N LYS A 67 19.87 -22.57 -16.20
CA LYS A 67 19.53 -23.98 -16.47
C LYS A 67 19.27 -24.22 -17.95
N LYS A 68 18.51 -23.35 -18.63
CA LYS A 68 18.26 -23.45 -20.09
C LYS A 68 19.55 -23.48 -20.92
N ARG A 69 20.62 -22.85 -20.43
CA ARG A 69 21.92 -22.71 -21.13
C ARG A 69 22.98 -23.66 -20.61
N ASN A 70 22.64 -24.60 -19.73
CA ASN A 70 23.58 -25.50 -19.06
C ASN A 70 24.74 -24.77 -18.36
N LEU A 71 24.46 -23.60 -17.77
CA LEU A 71 25.43 -22.84 -16.97
C LEU A 71 25.38 -23.29 -15.51
N ASN A 72 26.47 -23.03 -14.77
CA ASN A 72 26.53 -23.32 -13.34
C ASN A 72 25.50 -22.49 -12.56
N VAL A 73 24.88 -23.13 -11.57
CA VAL A 73 23.85 -22.53 -10.70
C VAL A 73 24.15 -22.71 -9.20
N SER A 74 25.29 -23.30 -8.83
CA SER A 74 25.63 -23.56 -7.43
C SER A 74 25.64 -22.29 -6.57
N ASP A 75 26.03 -21.16 -7.17
CA ASP A 75 26.03 -19.83 -6.55
C ASP A 75 24.62 -19.25 -6.31
N LEU A 76 23.60 -19.81 -6.94
CA LEU A 76 22.20 -19.36 -6.82
C LEU A 76 21.39 -20.20 -5.83
N GLU A 77 21.83 -21.42 -5.50
CA GLU A 77 21.11 -22.32 -4.59
C GLU A 77 21.08 -21.76 -3.17
N ASP A 78 22.21 -21.25 -2.68
CA ASP A 78 22.30 -20.55 -1.39
C ASP A 78 21.45 -19.26 -1.39
N ALA A 79 21.40 -18.55 -2.51
CA ALA A 79 20.61 -17.33 -2.66
C ALA A 79 19.10 -17.62 -2.68
N MET A 80 18.67 -18.73 -3.27
CA MET A 80 17.26 -19.14 -3.27
C MET A 80 16.76 -19.46 -1.86
N GLU A 81 17.59 -20.07 -1.02
CA GLU A 81 17.22 -20.37 0.36
C GLU A 81 17.16 -19.10 1.22
N ALA A 82 18.09 -18.16 1.00
CA ALA A 82 18.15 -16.90 1.75
C ALA A 82 16.92 -15.99 1.54
N TYR A 83 16.26 -16.08 0.38
CA TYR A 83 15.09 -15.26 0.04
C TYR A 83 13.79 -16.06 -0.02
N ARG A 84 13.79 -17.33 0.41
CA ARG A 84 12.57 -18.13 0.51
C ARG A 84 11.67 -17.49 1.57
N GLN A 85 10.61 -16.82 1.14
CA GLN A 85 9.54 -16.37 2.03
C GLN A 85 8.92 -17.62 2.70
N PRO A 86 8.67 -17.63 4.01
CA PRO A 86 7.81 -18.64 4.61
C PRO A 86 6.45 -18.54 3.92
N GLU A 87 5.94 -19.65 3.38
CA GLU A 87 4.62 -19.69 2.75
C GLU A 87 3.60 -19.10 3.71
N GLN A 88 3.16 -17.86 3.47
CA GLN A 88 1.97 -17.36 4.12
C GLN A 88 0.83 -18.19 3.56
N GLU A 89 0.32 -19.13 4.36
CA GLU A 89 -0.93 -19.83 4.11
C GLU A 89 -1.99 -18.78 3.79
N GLN A 90 -2.24 -18.55 2.50
CA GLN A 90 -3.40 -17.82 2.05
C GLN A 90 -4.60 -18.69 2.40
N LYS A 91 -5.17 -18.48 3.59
CA LYS A 91 -6.51 -18.99 3.90
C LYS A 91 -7.42 -18.46 2.79
N PRO A 92 -8.09 -19.31 2.00
CA PRO A 92 -9.04 -18.85 1.01
C PRO A 92 -10.08 -17.99 1.72
N GLN A 93 -10.22 -16.74 1.30
CA GLN A 93 -11.35 -15.91 1.69
C GLN A 93 -12.59 -16.57 1.10
N GLU A 94 -13.34 -17.31 1.92
CA GLU A 94 -14.70 -17.70 1.59
C GLU A 94 -15.52 -16.41 1.40
N MET A 95 -15.73 -16.04 0.14
CA MET A 95 -16.70 -15.01 -0.21
C MET A 95 -18.10 -15.55 0.10
N ALA A 96 -18.58 -15.29 1.30
CA ALA A 96 -19.99 -15.42 1.62
C ALA A 96 -20.76 -14.40 0.76
N MET A 97 -21.29 -14.85 -0.38
CA MET A 97 -22.31 -14.12 -1.12
C MET A 97 -23.60 -14.17 -0.31
N ASP A 98 -23.87 -13.09 0.42
CA ASP A 98 -25.14 -12.89 1.10
C ASP A 98 -26.15 -12.38 0.06
N ASP A 99 -26.81 -13.33 -0.61
CA ASP A 99 -27.94 -13.08 -1.51
C ASP A 99 -29.15 -12.60 -0.69
N LYS A 100 -29.22 -11.30 -0.43
CA LYS A 100 -30.47 -10.64 0.00
C LYS A 100 -31.05 -9.88 -1.18
N GLN A 101 -31.93 -10.57 -1.90
CA GLN A 101 -32.82 -9.95 -2.88
C GLN A 101 -33.71 -8.92 -2.19
N GLU A 102 -33.54 -7.67 -2.59
CA GLU A 102 -34.32 -6.51 -2.21
C GLU A 102 -35.57 -6.45 -3.09
N GLU A 103 -36.70 -6.95 -2.58
CA GLU A 103 -38.01 -6.85 -3.23
C GLU A 103 -38.83 -5.71 -2.61
N LYS A 104 -38.69 -4.49 -3.15
CA LYS A 104 -39.71 -3.44 -2.99
C LYS A 104 -39.98 -2.75 -4.32
N ARG A 105 -40.86 -3.38 -5.11
CA ARG A 105 -41.59 -2.71 -6.19
C ARG A 105 -42.67 -1.82 -5.60
N GLY A 106 -42.75 -0.60 -6.11
CA GLY A 106 -43.54 0.49 -5.58
C GLY A 106 -45.05 0.37 -5.76
N GLN A 107 -45.73 1.20 -4.99
CA GLN A 107 -47.03 1.77 -5.33
C GLN A 107 -46.90 3.28 -5.15
N ALA A 108 -46.94 3.98 -6.28
CA ALA A 108 -47.24 5.40 -6.34
C ALA A 108 -48.77 5.53 -6.21
N ASP A 109 -49.23 6.27 -5.22
CA ASP A 109 -50.51 6.94 -5.29
C ASP A 109 -50.31 8.36 -4.76
N GLY A 110 -50.58 9.32 -5.64
CA GLY A 110 -50.37 10.72 -5.38
C GLY A 110 -51.35 11.28 -4.35
N LYS A 111 -50.93 12.39 -3.73
CA LYS A 111 -51.72 13.63 -3.62
C LYS A 111 -50.92 14.71 -2.92
N ASP A 112 -51.32 15.92 -3.28
CA ASP A 112 -51.12 17.20 -2.62
C ASP A 112 -49.78 17.93 -2.77
N ALA A 113 -49.87 18.85 -3.74
CA ALA A 113 -49.30 20.18 -3.77
C ALA A 113 -49.03 20.79 -2.38
N THR A 114 -47.84 21.35 -2.22
CA THR A 114 -47.71 22.62 -1.51
C THR A 114 -46.63 23.46 -2.16
N LYS A 115 -47.04 24.67 -2.54
CA LYS A 115 -46.22 25.77 -3.06
C LYS A 115 -45.04 26.04 -2.13
N ILE A 116 -43.88 26.32 -2.70
CA ILE A 116 -42.86 27.13 -2.03
C ILE A 116 -42.43 28.21 -3.03
N ASP A 117 -43.15 29.33 -2.97
CA ASP A 117 -42.69 30.62 -3.47
C ASP A 117 -41.48 31.04 -2.62
N GLY A 118 -40.45 31.65 -3.23
CA GLY A 118 -39.48 32.40 -2.43
C GLY A 118 -38.07 32.47 -2.98
N VAL A 119 -37.88 33.30 -3.99
CA VAL A 119 -36.62 34.00 -4.28
C VAL A 119 -36.09 34.67 -3.00
N ASN A 120 -34.81 34.50 -2.66
CA ASN A 120 -34.05 35.66 -2.17
C ASN A 120 -32.54 35.56 -2.43
N SER A 121 -32.08 36.45 -3.30
CA SER A 121 -30.69 36.83 -3.49
C SER A 121 -30.16 37.59 -2.28
N GLY A 122 -29.00 37.19 -1.75
CA GLY A 122 -28.31 37.91 -0.68
C GLY A 122 -26.81 38.02 -0.97
N LYS A 123 -26.43 39.09 -1.68
CA LYS A 123 -25.07 39.63 -1.71
C LYS A 123 -24.64 40.09 -0.32
N SER A 124 -23.38 39.91 0.03
CA SER A 124 -22.59 40.96 0.70
C SER A 124 -21.10 40.69 0.59
N ASP A 125 -20.45 41.52 -0.23
CA ASP A 125 -19.03 41.87 -0.14
C ASP A 125 -18.66 42.32 1.28
N ALA A 126 -17.46 41.96 1.73
CA ALA A 126 -16.76 42.68 2.78
C ALA A 126 -15.28 42.81 2.39
N MET A 127 -14.95 43.99 1.86
CA MET A 127 -13.60 44.55 1.86
C MET A 127 -13.18 44.77 3.31
N GLU A 128 -12.03 44.24 3.71
CA GLU A 128 -11.31 44.72 4.89
C GLU A 128 -10.05 45.46 4.42
N THR A 129 -9.88 46.62 5.05
CA THR A 129 -8.92 47.71 4.83
C THR A 129 -7.49 47.36 5.14
#